data_AF-A0A3Q8U194-F1
#
_entry.id   AF-A0A3Q8U194-F1
#
_cell.length_a   1.000
_cell.length_b   1.000
_cell.length_c   1.000
_cell.angle_alpha   90.00
_cell.angle_beta   90.00
_cell.angle_gamma   90.00
#
_symmetry.space_group_name_H-M   'P 1'
#
loop_
_entity.id
_entity.type
_entity.pdbx_description
1 polymer ?
#
loop_
_entity_poly.entity_id
_entity_poly.type
_entity_poly.pdbx_seq_one_letter_code
_entity_poly.pdbx_strand_id
1 'polypeptide(L)'
;MLFQKTALPGGFFMPAIQALWASGASVVAFYFHTKRPSEAGQMKQLSYEDVWREQLEGFVLSQLPEGQTVTDRDYRDAAYAVFSRYLLFCFCEKFRRQHATRWQEFKGLTPAHLRLIEKHHWLPDQVAALNEDQLVLLLHEELAGLQLPARAHQKLTQDFQYLGIQDLHLNPAE
;
A
#
# COMPACT_ATOMS: atom_id res chain seq x y z
N MET A 1 -74.66 -3.24 -8.03
CA MET A 1 -73.83 -3.11 -9.25
C MET A 1 -72.39 -2.95 -8.79
N LEU A 2 -71.36 -3.67 -9.22
CA LEU A 2 -71.21 -4.79 -10.15
C LEU A 2 -69.87 -5.44 -9.75
N PHE A 3 -69.85 -6.77 -9.65
CA PHE A 3 -68.65 -7.59 -9.46
C PHE A 3 -67.68 -7.43 -10.63
N GLN A 4 -66.37 -7.51 -10.36
CA GLN A 4 -65.47 -8.23 -11.27
C GLN A 4 -64.33 -8.91 -10.51
N LYS A 5 -64.42 -10.25 -10.47
CA LYS A 5 -63.34 -11.21 -10.26
C LYS A 5 -62.49 -11.27 -11.53
N THR A 6 -61.18 -11.43 -11.39
CA THR A 6 -60.39 -12.29 -12.28
C THR A 6 -59.37 -13.07 -11.46
N ALA A 7 -59.48 -14.39 -11.56
CA ALA A 7 -58.51 -15.36 -11.07
C ALA A 7 -57.56 -15.71 -12.21
N LEU A 8 -56.29 -16.02 -11.91
CA LEU A 8 -55.46 -16.86 -12.77
C LEU A 8 -54.73 -17.93 -11.94
N PRO A 9 -54.72 -19.19 -12.41
CA PRO A 9 -54.06 -20.32 -11.78
C PRO A 9 -52.64 -20.50 -12.34
N GLY A 10 -51.65 -20.63 -11.47
CA GLY A 10 -50.27 -20.91 -11.87
C GLY A 10 -49.65 -21.90 -10.90
N GLY A 11 -49.83 -23.20 -11.19
CA GLY A 11 -49.19 -24.28 -10.45
C GLY A 11 -47.68 -24.21 -10.62
N PHE A 12 -46.97 -24.11 -9.50
CA PHE A 12 -45.51 -24.28 -9.47
C PHE A 12 -45.21 -25.77 -9.33
N PHE A 13 -44.72 -26.34 -10.43
CA PHE A 13 -44.29 -27.72 -10.56
C PHE A 13 -42.95 -27.88 -9.84
N MET A 14 -42.90 -28.72 -8.79
CA MET A 14 -41.63 -29.16 -8.17
C MET A 14 -41.08 -30.34 -8.99
N PRO A 15 -39.88 -30.25 -9.58
CA PRO A 15 -39.18 -31.44 -10.05
C PRO A 15 -38.56 -32.17 -8.85
N ALA A 16 -38.90 -33.45 -8.74
CA ALA A 16 -38.28 -34.40 -7.83
C ALA A 16 -36.78 -34.49 -8.11
N ILE A 17 -35.94 -34.06 -7.17
CA ILE A 17 -34.51 -34.32 -7.21
C ILE A 17 -34.32 -35.76 -6.74
N GLN A 18 -34.17 -36.66 -7.71
CA GLN A 18 -33.71 -38.02 -7.49
C GLN A 18 -32.32 -37.99 -6.88
N ALA A 19 -32.18 -38.62 -5.70
CA ALA A 19 -30.90 -38.95 -5.10
C ALA A 19 -30.20 -39.99 -5.99
N LEU A 20 -29.12 -39.59 -6.66
CA LEU A 20 -28.20 -40.50 -7.32
C LEU A 20 -26.94 -40.61 -6.45
N TRP A 21 -26.86 -41.70 -5.68
CA TRP A 21 -25.61 -42.16 -5.09
C TRP A 21 -24.76 -42.76 -6.20
N ALA A 22 -23.76 -42.02 -6.67
CA ALA A 22 -22.69 -42.56 -7.50
C ALA A 22 -21.41 -42.61 -6.66
N SER A 23 -21.17 -43.78 -6.07
CA SER A 23 -19.87 -44.23 -5.62
C SER A 23 -18.91 -44.29 -6.81
N GLY A 24 -17.79 -43.59 -6.72
CA GLY A 24 -16.74 -43.66 -7.73
C GLY A 24 -15.57 -42.80 -7.33
N ALA A 25 -14.61 -43.41 -6.65
CA ALA A 25 -13.38 -42.79 -6.18
C ALA A 25 -12.65 -42.09 -7.33
N SER A 26 -12.76 -40.77 -7.38
CA SER A 26 -11.84 -39.92 -8.14
C SER A 26 -10.84 -39.38 -7.13
N VAL A 27 -9.68 -40.02 -7.05
CA VAL A 27 -8.49 -39.45 -6.42
C VAL A 27 -8.17 -38.19 -7.24
N VAL A 28 -8.68 -37.05 -6.79
CA VAL A 28 -8.16 -35.76 -7.22
C VAL A 28 -6.77 -35.70 -6.62
N ALA A 29 -5.79 -36.14 -7.40
CA ALA A 29 -4.42 -35.72 -7.19
C ALA A 29 -4.43 -34.20 -7.33
N PHE A 30 -4.56 -33.51 -6.20
CA PHE A 30 -4.15 -32.11 -6.12
C PHE A 30 -2.66 -32.12 -6.42
N TYR A 31 -2.33 -31.98 -7.70
CA TYR A 31 -1.09 -31.34 -8.11
C TYR A 31 -1.18 -29.92 -7.56
N PHE A 32 -0.85 -29.79 -6.28
CA PHE A 32 -0.26 -28.59 -5.76
C PHE A 32 1.02 -28.43 -6.58
N HIS A 33 0.90 -27.72 -7.69
CA HIS A 33 2.00 -26.98 -8.23
C HIS A 33 2.26 -25.86 -7.22
N THR A 34 2.82 -26.23 -6.07
CA THR A 34 3.69 -25.35 -5.32
C THR A 34 4.83 -25.07 -6.29
N LYS A 35 4.65 -24.04 -7.14
CA LYS A 35 5.75 -23.13 -7.36
C LYS A 35 6.24 -22.83 -5.95
N ARG A 36 7.31 -23.50 -5.53
CA ARG A 36 8.14 -22.99 -4.44
C ARG A 36 8.32 -21.53 -4.84
N PRO A 37 7.89 -20.54 -4.02
CA PRO A 37 8.43 -19.22 -4.18
C PRO A 37 9.95 -19.42 -4.17
N SER A 38 10.49 -19.24 -5.37
CA SER A 38 11.90 -19.19 -5.65
C SER A 38 12.48 -18.22 -4.65
N GLU A 39 13.49 -18.71 -3.94
CA GLU A 39 14.38 -17.92 -3.10
C GLU A 39 13.74 -17.42 -1.81
N ALA A 40 14.25 -17.98 -0.72
CA ALA A 40 14.26 -17.35 0.58
C ALA A 40 14.52 -15.85 0.38
N GLY A 41 13.51 -15.05 0.68
CA GLY A 41 13.58 -13.61 0.61
C GLY A 41 14.72 -13.12 1.46
N GLN A 42 15.87 -12.89 0.82
CA GLN A 42 16.65 -11.74 1.21
C GLN A 42 15.68 -10.58 1.05
N MET A 43 15.12 -10.11 2.17
CA MET A 43 14.59 -8.76 2.24
C MET A 43 15.77 -7.89 1.83
N LYS A 44 15.87 -7.62 0.54
CA LYS A 44 16.88 -6.73 -0.02
C LYS A 44 16.67 -5.46 0.77
N GLN A 45 17.60 -5.18 1.68
CA GLN A 45 17.49 -4.05 2.59
C GLN A 45 17.44 -2.83 1.68
N LEU A 46 16.23 -2.31 1.46
CA LEU A 46 16.01 -1.25 0.50
C LEU A 46 16.80 -0.05 1.01
N SER A 47 17.77 0.40 0.22
CA SER A 47 18.53 1.59 0.56
C SER A 47 17.55 2.77 0.54
N TYR A 48 17.56 3.56 1.63
CA TYR A 48 16.79 4.80 1.69
C TYR A 48 17.06 5.72 0.49
N GLU A 49 18.28 5.68 -0.04
CA GLU A 49 18.71 6.47 -1.19
C GLU A 49 18.11 5.97 -2.51
N ASP A 50 17.99 4.65 -2.67
CA ASP A 50 17.42 4.03 -3.86
C ASP A 50 15.92 4.31 -3.93
N VAL A 51 15.22 4.16 -2.79
CA VAL A 51 13.76 4.42 -2.72
C VAL A 51 13.47 5.89 -2.98
N TRP A 52 14.25 6.81 -2.42
CA TRP A 52 14.10 8.24 -2.68
C TRP A 52 14.26 8.56 -4.17
N ARG A 53 15.33 8.05 -4.78
CA ARG A 53 15.63 8.28 -6.19
C ARG A 53 14.56 7.68 -7.11
N GLU A 54 14.13 6.45 -6.83
CA GLU A 54 13.10 5.76 -7.61
C GLU A 54 11.76 6.52 -7.56
N GLN A 55 11.37 7.02 -6.39
CA GLN A 55 10.16 7.83 -6.26
C GLN A 55 10.28 9.16 -7.03
N LEU A 56 11.43 9.84 -6.90
CA LEU A 56 11.69 11.11 -7.57
C LEU A 56 11.67 10.95 -9.10
N GLU A 57 12.46 10.01 -9.62
CA GLU A 57 12.54 9.71 -11.06
C GLU A 57 11.21 9.21 -11.60
N GLY A 58 10.53 8.32 -10.88
CA GLY A 58 9.21 7.82 -11.25
C GLY A 58 8.17 8.94 -11.37
N PHE A 59 8.19 9.90 -10.45
CA PHE A 59 7.30 11.07 -10.52
C PHE A 59 7.65 11.97 -11.71
N VAL A 60 8.93 12.33 -11.89
CA VAL A 60 9.39 13.17 -13.01
C VAL A 60 9.00 12.54 -14.36
N LEU A 61 9.28 11.25 -14.55
CA LEU A 61 8.96 10.54 -15.78
C LEU A 61 7.45 10.43 -16.02
N SER A 62 6.63 10.36 -14.96
CA SER A 62 5.17 10.31 -15.11
C SER A 62 4.56 11.64 -15.57
N GLN A 63 5.23 12.77 -15.34
CA GLN A 63 4.75 14.11 -15.68
C GLN A 63 5.22 14.58 -17.04
N LEU A 64 6.33 14.02 -17.56
CA LEU A 64 6.95 14.50 -18.79
C LEU A 64 6.47 13.71 -20.02
N PRO A 65 6.08 14.40 -21.11
CA PRO A 65 5.87 13.78 -22.42
C PRO A 65 7.15 13.14 -22.96
N GLU A 66 6.98 12.08 -23.76
CA GLU A 66 8.11 11.41 -24.41
C GLU A 66 8.97 12.39 -25.23
N GLY A 67 10.28 12.39 -24.97
CA GLY A 67 11.26 13.19 -25.71
C GLY A 67 11.55 14.59 -25.16
N GLN A 68 10.94 14.98 -24.04
CA GLN A 68 11.27 16.24 -23.37
C GLN A 68 12.48 16.08 -22.43
N THR A 69 13.35 17.09 -22.39
CA THR A 69 14.51 17.10 -21.47
C THR A 69 14.06 17.49 -20.06
N VAL A 70 14.45 16.70 -19.06
CA VAL A 70 14.21 17.00 -17.65
C VAL A 70 15.01 18.22 -17.22
N THR A 71 14.38 19.15 -16.51
CA THR A 71 15.02 20.33 -15.92
C THR A 71 15.15 20.19 -14.40
N ASP A 72 16.05 20.95 -13.78
CA ASP A 72 16.18 21.00 -12.31
C ASP A 72 14.88 21.46 -11.62
N ARG A 73 14.06 22.26 -12.32
CA ARG A 73 12.74 22.68 -11.84
C ARG A 73 11.79 21.49 -11.71
N ASP A 74 11.80 20.58 -12.67
CA ASP A 74 10.94 19.39 -12.64
C ASP A 74 11.32 18.48 -11.47
N TYR A 75 12.62 18.33 -11.21
CA TYR A 75 13.11 17.60 -10.03
C TYR A 75 12.74 18.27 -8.71
N ARG A 76 12.76 19.60 -8.66
CA ARG A 76 12.32 20.35 -7.48
C ARG A 76 10.83 20.14 -7.22
N ASP A 77 9.99 20.28 -8.23
CA ASP A 77 8.53 20.08 -8.10
C ASP A 77 8.21 18.62 -7.73
N ALA A 78 8.93 17.66 -8.32
CA ALA A 78 8.85 16.25 -7.95
C ALA A 78 9.25 16.02 -6.50
N ALA A 79 10.33 16.65 -6.02
CA ALA A 79 10.78 16.50 -4.63
C ALA A 79 9.68 16.89 -3.64
N TYR A 80 8.97 18.00 -3.85
CA TYR A 80 7.85 18.37 -2.98
C TYR A 80 6.70 17.36 -3.02
N ALA A 81 6.37 16.85 -4.21
CA ALA A 81 5.27 15.90 -4.37
C ALA A 81 5.57 14.55 -3.68
N VAL A 82 6.80 14.04 -3.84
CA VAL A 82 7.16 12.70 -3.34
C VAL A 82 7.66 12.70 -1.90
N PHE A 83 8.08 13.85 -1.36
CA PHE A 83 8.61 13.94 -0.01
C PHE A 83 7.68 13.35 1.05
N SER A 84 6.38 13.63 0.98
CA SER A 84 5.40 13.13 1.95
C SER A 84 5.27 11.59 1.92
N ARG A 85 5.31 10.99 0.73
CA ARG A 85 5.30 9.54 0.53
C ARG A 85 6.59 8.90 1.00
N TYR A 86 7.72 9.58 0.78
CA TYR A 86 9.00 9.15 1.30
C TYR A 86 9.04 9.14 2.84
N LEU A 87 8.47 10.16 3.49
CA LEU A 87 8.32 10.17 4.95
C LEU A 87 7.47 8.99 5.44
N LEU A 88 6.37 8.68 4.74
CA LEU A 88 5.54 7.52 5.07
C LEU A 88 6.31 6.20 4.95
N PHE A 89 7.16 6.07 3.93
CA PHE A 89 8.06 4.92 3.82
C PHE A 89 9.03 4.83 5.00
N CYS A 90 9.70 5.93 5.36
CA CYS A 90 10.60 5.98 6.52
C CYS A 90 9.88 5.64 7.83
N PHE A 91 8.66 6.15 8.01
CA PHE A 91 7.79 5.83 9.14
C PHE A 91 7.51 4.32 9.20
N CYS A 92 7.09 3.72 8.08
CA CYS A 92 6.81 2.29 8.00
C CYS A 92 8.04 1.45 8.32
N GLU A 93 9.21 1.82 7.80
CA GLU A 93 10.48 1.15 8.10
C GLU A 93 10.87 1.23 9.58
N LYS A 94 10.70 2.40 10.20
CA LYS A 94 10.95 2.58 11.63
C LYS A 94 10.04 1.68 12.46
N PHE A 95 8.74 1.70 12.15
CA PHE A 95 7.75 0.88 12.84
C PHE A 95 8.00 -0.62 12.63
N ARG A 96 8.43 -1.04 11.43
CA ARG A 96 8.86 -2.43 11.16
C ARG A 96 9.99 -2.85 12.10
N ARG A 97 11.03 -2.03 12.24
CA ARG A 97 12.17 -2.38 13.11
C ARG A 97 11.78 -2.52 14.58
N GLN A 98 10.78 -1.76 15.02
CA GLN A 98 10.32 -1.76 16.41
C GLN A 98 9.35 -2.90 16.71
N HIS A 99 8.44 -3.22 15.78
CA HIS A 99 7.28 -4.07 16.06
C HIS A 99 7.22 -5.36 15.23
N ALA A 100 8.01 -5.48 14.15
CA ALA A 100 8.00 -6.71 13.36
C ALA A 100 8.57 -7.87 14.17
N THR A 101 7.88 -9.00 14.13
CA THR A 101 8.29 -10.23 14.80
C THR A 101 8.57 -11.31 13.76
N ARG A 102 9.27 -12.38 14.15
CA ARG A 102 9.59 -13.48 13.24
C ARG A 102 8.37 -14.19 12.65
N TRP A 103 7.23 -14.13 13.33
CA TRP A 103 6.00 -14.80 12.91
C TRP A 103 5.04 -13.90 12.15
N GLN A 104 5.24 -12.57 12.22
CA GLN A 104 4.45 -11.59 11.48
C GLN A 104 5.37 -10.48 10.95
N GLU A 105 5.78 -10.65 9.69
CA GLU A 105 6.46 -9.60 8.94
C GLU A 105 5.46 -8.54 8.50
N PHE A 106 5.78 -7.26 8.68
CA PHE A 106 4.99 -6.19 8.10
C PHE A 106 5.54 -5.83 6.72
N LYS A 107 4.69 -5.90 5.70
CA LYS A 107 5.03 -5.58 4.31
C LYS A 107 4.27 -4.34 3.86
N GLY A 108 4.88 -3.53 3.00
CA GLY A 108 4.25 -2.34 2.46
C GLY A 108 3.72 -1.39 3.54
N LEU A 109 2.45 -0.99 3.41
CA LEU A 109 1.78 0.00 4.25
C LEU A 109 1.12 -0.59 5.52
N THR A 110 1.27 -1.90 5.78
CA THR A 110 0.72 -2.53 7.00
C THR A 110 1.12 -1.82 8.30
N PRO A 111 2.36 -1.31 8.49
CA PRO A 111 2.72 -0.58 9.70
C PRO A 111 1.88 0.70 9.90
N ALA A 112 1.63 1.46 8.83
CA ALA A 112 0.78 2.64 8.89
C ALA A 112 -0.67 2.27 9.24
N HIS A 113 -1.18 1.19 8.66
CA HIS A 113 -2.53 0.72 8.97
C HIS A 113 -2.67 0.30 10.45
N LEU A 114 -1.72 -0.47 10.97
CA LEU A 114 -1.71 -0.89 12.36
C LEU A 114 -1.65 0.33 13.30
N ARG A 115 -0.85 1.34 12.97
CA ARG A 115 -0.80 2.57 13.74
C ARG A 115 -2.15 3.29 13.79
N LEU A 116 -2.87 3.36 12.67
CA LEU A 116 -4.19 3.97 12.62
C LEU A 116 -5.23 3.17 13.41
N ILE A 117 -5.18 1.84 13.36
CA ILE A 117 -6.04 0.97 14.17
C ILE A 117 -5.78 1.22 15.66
N GLU A 118 -4.53 1.30 16.08
CA GLU A 118 -4.15 1.59 17.47
C GLU A 118 -4.64 2.98 17.91
N LYS A 119 -4.41 4.01 17.09
CA LYS A 119 -4.73 5.41 17.43
C LYS A 119 -6.24 5.68 17.41
N HIS A 120 -6.95 5.20 16.40
CA HIS A 120 -8.34 5.57 16.13
C HIS A 120 -9.35 4.44 16.39
N HIS A 121 -8.89 3.25 16.78
CA HIS A 121 -9.75 2.09 17.07
C HIS A 121 -10.63 1.70 15.87
N TRP A 122 -10.14 1.94 14.66
CA TRP A 122 -10.83 1.59 13.42
C TRP A 122 -10.78 0.09 13.14
N LEU A 123 -11.75 -0.37 12.36
CA LEU A 123 -11.77 -1.75 11.90
C LEU A 123 -10.71 -1.98 10.82
N PRO A 124 -10.07 -3.17 10.75
CA PRO A 124 -9.07 -3.46 9.74
C PRO A 124 -9.54 -3.20 8.30
N ASP A 125 -10.81 -3.51 8.01
CA ASP A 125 -11.40 -3.30 6.68
C ASP A 125 -11.49 -1.83 6.29
N GLN A 126 -11.73 -0.94 7.26
CA GLN A 126 -11.78 0.51 7.02
C GLN A 126 -10.39 1.04 6.67
N VAL A 127 -9.38 0.57 7.39
CA VAL A 127 -8.00 1.04 7.19
C VAL A 127 -7.39 0.44 5.92
N ALA A 128 -7.73 -0.80 5.59
CA ALA A 128 -7.31 -1.45 4.35
C ALA A 128 -7.88 -0.79 3.09
N ALA A 129 -9.01 -0.08 3.21
CA ALA A 129 -9.61 0.68 2.11
C ALA A 129 -8.91 2.03 1.84
N LEU A 130 -7.99 2.47 2.70
CA LEU A 130 -7.30 3.75 2.56
C LEU A 130 -6.21 3.68 1.49
N ASN A 131 -6.10 4.75 0.71
CA ASN A 131 -5.00 4.95 -0.22
C ASN A 131 -3.80 5.64 0.47
N GLU A 132 -2.65 5.65 -0.21
CA GLU A 132 -1.41 6.22 0.34
C GLU A 132 -1.55 7.70 0.72
N ASP A 133 -2.20 8.50 -0.12
CA ASP A 133 -2.39 9.94 0.12
C ASP A 133 -3.29 10.19 1.35
N GLN A 134 -4.30 9.35 1.57
CA GLN A 134 -5.13 9.37 2.77
C GLN A 134 -4.34 8.99 4.02
N LEU A 135 -3.43 8.01 3.93
CA LEU A 135 -2.56 7.66 5.05
C LEU A 135 -1.62 8.81 5.41
N VAL A 136 -1.01 9.46 4.42
CA VAL A 136 -0.18 10.65 4.62
C VAL A 136 -0.96 11.74 5.35
N LEU A 137 -2.21 11.98 4.94
CA LEU A 137 -3.07 12.99 5.57
C LEU A 137 -3.40 12.63 7.02
N LEU A 138 -3.77 11.37 7.29
CA LEU A 138 -4.17 10.92 8.63
C LEU A 138 -3.01 10.83 9.61
N LEU A 139 -1.81 10.53 9.10
CA LEU A 139 -0.57 10.46 9.87
C LEU A 139 0.25 11.77 9.78
N HIS A 140 -0.36 12.87 9.33
CA HIS A 140 0.38 14.10 9.05
C HIS A 140 1.21 14.59 10.26
N GLU A 141 0.64 14.58 11.46
CA GLU A 141 1.33 15.00 12.68
C GLU A 141 2.52 14.07 13.01
N GLU A 142 2.33 12.76 12.88
CA GLU A 142 3.39 11.76 13.09
C GLU A 142 4.51 11.89 12.07
N LEU A 143 4.16 12.12 10.80
CA LEU A 143 5.14 12.31 9.73
C LEU A 143 5.90 13.63 9.90
N ALA A 144 5.21 14.70 10.30
CA ALA A 144 5.82 15.99 10.59
C ALA A 144 6.75 15.94 11.81
N GLY A 145 6.49 15.06 12.78
CA GLY A 145 7.36 14.83 13.95
C GLY A 145 8.39 13.70 13.76
N LEU A 146 8.44 13.06 12.58
CA LEU A 146 9.30 11.91 12.36
C LEU A 146 10.78 12.31 12.36
N GLN A 147 11.57 11.70 13.25
CA GLN A 147 13.02 11.73 13.16
C GLN A 147 13.48 10.74 12.10
N LEU A 148 14.22 11.25 11.11
CA LEU A 148 14.68 10.45 9.99
C LEU A 148 15.95 9.68 10.37
N PRO A 149 16.13 8.46 9.86
CA PRO A 149 17.41 7.77 9.95
C PRO A 149 18.53 8.62 9.36
N ALA A 150 19.70 8.64 10.00
CA ALA A 150 20.83 9.49 9.60
C ALA A 150 21.17 9.42 8.10
N ARG A 151 21.11 8.23 7.49
CA ARG A 151 21.34 8.05 6.04
C ARG A 151 20.30 8.75 5.17
N ALA A 152 19.01 8.60 5.51
CA ALA A 152 17.92 9.24 4.78
C ALA A 152 17.99 10.77 4.94
N HIS A 153 18.26 11.24 6.16
CA HIS A 153 18.43 12.66 6.45
C HIS A 153 19.57 13.27 5.64
N GLN A 154 20.74 12.63 5.63
CA GLN A 154 21.90 13.11 4.89
C GLN A 154 21.61 13.22 3.39
N LYS A 155 20.97 12.19 2.81
CA LYS A 155 20.63 12.18 1.37
C LYS A 155 19.64 13.30 1.01
N LEU A 156 18.58 13.46 1.79
CA LEU A 156 17.60 14.53 1.57
C LEU A 156 18.24 15.91 1.71
N THR A 157 19.12 16.11 2.70
CA THR A 157 19.83 17.38 2.88
C THR A 157 20.67 17.73 1.66
N GLN A 158 21.41 16.75 1.12
CA GLN A 158 22.23 16.95 -0.09
C GLN A 158 21.38 17.29 -1.31
N ASP A 159 20.30 16.55 -1.53
CA ASP A 159 19.43 16.75 -2.70
C ASP A 159 18.66 18.08 -2.59
N PHE A 160 18.19 18.45 -1.39
CA PHE A 160 17.53 19.73 -1.16
C PHE A 160 18.49 20.90 -1.35
N GLN A 161 19.74 20.77 -0.90
CA GLN A 161 20.77 21.77 -1.14
C GLN A 161 21.07 21.92 -2.63
N TYR A 162 21.19 20.80 -3.37
CA TYR A 162 21.41 20.80 -4.82
C TYR A 162 20.24 21.47 -5.57
N LEU A 163 19.00 21.15 -5.21
CA LEU A 163 17.79 21.70 -5.83
C LEU A 163 17.41 23.10 -5.33
N GLY A 164 18.14 23.66 -4.36
CA GLY A 164 17.86 24.97 -3.78
C GLY A 164 16.56 25.03 -2.96
N ILE A 165 16.14 23.91 -2.36
CA ILE A 165 14.96 23.79 -1.50
C ILE A 165 15.37 24.19 -0.07
N GLN A 166 14.75 25.23 0.49
CA GLN A 166 15.07 25.77 1.83
C GLN A 166 13.86 25.86 2.75
N ASP A 167 12.66 25.68 2.20
CA ASP A 167 11.37 25.79 2.87
C ASP A 167 10.90 24.47 3.49
N LEU A 168 11.48 23.33 3.08
CA LEU A 168 11.22 22.05 3.72
C LEU A 168 12.07 21.89 4.98
N HIS A 169 11.41 21.91 6.13
CA HIS A 169 12.04 21.63 7.41
C HIS A 169 12.27 20.12 7.58
N LEU A 170 13.53 19.71 7.69
CA LEU A 170 13.90 18.36 8.08
C LEU A 170 14.12 18.32 9.59
N ASN A 171 13.45 17.37 10.25
CA ASN A 171 13.72 17.09 11.67
C ASN A 171 15.14 16.56 11.85
N PRO A 172 15.76 16.78 13.03
CA PRO A 172 17.08 16.22 13.30
C PRO A 172 17.08 14.71 13.11
N ALA A 173 18.23 14.20 12.64
CA ALA A 173 18.44 12.77 12.50
C ALA A 173 18.32 12.04 13.86
N GLU A 174 17.81 10.81 13.81
CA GLU A 174 17.78 9.87 14.94
C GLU A 174 19.18 9.45 15.41
#